data_AF-A0AA50WMI2-F1
#
_entry.id   AF-A0AA50WMI2-F1
#
_cell.length_a   1.000
_cell.length_b   1.000
_cell.length_c   1.000
_cell.angle_alpha   90.00
_cell.angle_beta   90.00
_cell.angle_gamma   90.00
#
_symmetry.space_group_name_H-M   'P 1'
#
loop_
_entity.id
_entity.type
_entity.pdbx_description
1 polymer ?
#
loop_
_entity_poly.entity_id
_entity_poly.type
_entity_poly.pdbx_seq_one_letter_code
_entity_poly.pdbx_strand_id
1 'polypeptide(L)' 'IFLKYAKVEMAPPKMSEIPQIKAGIGKLLTTARSGAWKQQTVKQATLNVRLELKCILVFCRRMHWQAPHRRL' A
#
# COMPACT_ATOMS: atom_id res chain seq x y z
N ILE A 1 -23.47 11.52 2.87
CA ILE A 1 -22.14 11.95 2.34
C ILE A 1 -21.05 10.91 2.58
N PHE A 2 -20.93 10.31 3.77
CA PHE A 2 -19.93 9.28 4.12
C PHE A 2 -19.84 8.07 3.16
N LEU A 3 -20.98 7.49 2.77
CA LEU A 3 -21.04 6.30 1.91
C LEU A 3 -20.45 6.51 0.50
N LYS A 4 -20.44 7.74 -0.02
CA LYS A 4 -19.90 8.03 -1.35
C LYS A 4 -18.37 8.00 -1.36
N TYR A 5 -17.73 8.49 -0.30
CA TYR A 5 -16.27 8.49 -0.18
C TYR A 5 -15.73 7.12 0.24
N ALA A 6 -16.41 6.42 1.16
CA ALA A 6 -16.03 5.06 1.56
C ALA A 6 -16.04 4.07 0.39
N LYS A 7 -17.00 4.19 -0.55
CA LYS A 7 -17.09 3.30 -1.71
C LYS A 7 -15.96 3.51 -2.73
N VAL A 8 -15.42 4.71 -2.83
CA VAL A 8 -14.37 5.06 -3.80
C VAL A 8 -12.98 4.74 -3.26
N GLU A 9 -12.76 4.84 -1.95
CA GLU A 9 -11.46 4.51 -1.33
C GLU A 9 -11.27 3.01 -1.05
N MET A 10 -12.36 2.24 -0.99
CA MET A 10 -12.33 0.82 -0.61
C MET A 10 -12.61 -0.14 -1.77
N ALA A 11 -12.79 0.37 -2.99
CA ALA A 11 -12.97 -0.48 -4.15
C ALA A 11 -11.60 -1.05 -4.60
N PRO A 12 -11.50 -2.36 -4.87
CA PRO A 12 -10.28 -2.93 -5.43
C PRO A 12 -9.97 -2.23 -6.76
N PRO A 13 -8.70 -1.89 -7.02
CA PRO A 13 -8.29 -1.13 -8.19
C PRO A 13 -8.67 -1.86 -9.47
N LYS A 14 -8.95 -1.10 -10.53
CA LYS A 14 -9.30 -1.68 -11.83
C LYS A 14 -8.08 -2.41 -12.39
N MET A 15 -8.26 -3.60 -12.96
CA MET A 15 -7.16 -4.43 -13.48
C MET A 15 -6.26 -3.71 -14.49
N SER A 16 -6.80 -2.69 -15.18
CA SER A 16 -6.07 -1.82 -16.12
C SER A 16 -5.00 -0.93 -15.47
N GLU A 17 -5.03 -0.72 -14.15
CA GLU A 17 -4.11 0.16 -13.41
C GLU A 17 -2.90 -0.59 -12.83
N ILE A 18 -2.95 -1.92 -12.82
CA ILE A 18 -1.87 -2.82 -12.38
C ILE A 18 -0.51 -2.52 -13.07
N PRO A 19 -0.41 -2.30 -14.40
CA PRO A 19 0.87 -2.01 -15.04
C PRO A 19 1.50 -0.70 -14.56
N GLN A 20 0.69 0.32 -14.22
CA GLN A 20 1.20 1.58 -13.68
C GLN A 20 1.75 1.40 -12.27
N ILE A 21 1.10 0.60 -11.44
CA ILE A 21 1.59 0.24 -10.09
C ILE A 21 2.92 -0.51 -10.18
N LYS A 22 3.05 -1.47 -11.11
CA LYS A 22 4.30 -2.21 -11.35
C LYS A 22 5.45 -1.29 -11.76
N ALA A 23 5.19 -0.32 -12.64
CA ALA A 23 6.17 0.69 -13.03
C ALA A 23 6.59 1.59 -11.84
N GLY A 24 5.63 1.95 -10.97
CA GLY A 24 5.90 2.69 -9.73
C GLY A 24 6.82 1.94 -8.76
N ILE A 25 6.57 0.64 -8.55
CA ILE A 25 7.41 -0.21 -7.71
C ILE A 25 8.82 -0.34 -8.31
N GLY A 26 8.94 -0.46 -9.64
CA GLY A 26 10.24 -0.47 -10.31
C GLY A 26 11.08 0.78 -10.04
N LYS A 27 10.45 1.96 -10.04
CA LYS A 27 11.12 3.23 -9.71
C LYS A 27 11.54 3.32 -8.25
N LEU A 28 10.76 2.76 -7.33
CA LEU A 28 11.12 2.70 -5.91
C LEU A 28 12.35 1.80 -5.70
N LEU A 29 12.42 0.66 -6.39
CA LEU A 29 13.58 -0.23 -6.34
C LEU A 29 14.85 0.42 -6.89
N THR A 30 14.75 1.17 -8.00
CA THR A 30 15.90 1.92 -8.53
C THR A 30 16.34 3.04 -7.59
N THR A 31 15.39 3.72 -6.94
CA THR A 31 15.65 4.80 -5.97
C THR A 31 16.29 4.26 -4.68
N ALA A 32 15.89 3.05 -4.26
CA ALA A 32 16.49 2.34 -3.15
C ALA A 32 17.94 1.94 -3.46
N ARG A 33 18.20 1.39 -4.66
CA ARG A 33 19.54 1.00 -5.12
C ARG A 33 20.48 2.20 -5.33
N SER A 34 19.97 3.33 -5.81
CA SER A 34 20.77 4.53 -6.06
C SER A 34 21.04 5.37 -4.81
N GLY A 35 20.44 5.04 -3.66
CA GLY A 35 20.59 5.81 -2.41
C GLY A 35 19.83 7.14 -2.39
N ALA A 36 19.05 7.45 -3.45
CA ALA A 36 18.28 8.69 -3.57
C ALA A 36 17.12 8.81 -2.56
N TRP A 37 16.77 7.71 -1.88
CA TRP A 37 15.79 7.70 -0.78
C TRP A 37 16.20 8.56 0.43
N LYS A 38 17.51 8.84 0.59
CA LYS A 38 18.02 9.68 1.69
C LYS A 38 17.79 11.18 1.50
N GLN A 39 17.46 11.61 0.28
CA GLN A 39 17.21 13.03 -0.04
C GLN A 39 15.73 13.42 0.13
N GLN A 40 14.89 12.53 0.64
CA GLN A 40 13.47 12.79 0.87
C GLN A 40 13.27 13.74 2.06
N THR A 41 12.32 14.67 1.95
CA THR A 41 11.98 15.56 3.08
C THR A 41 11.26 14.78 4.19
N VAL A 42 11.47 15.16 5.45
CA VAL A 42 10.89 14.47 6.62
C VAL A 42 9.36 14.36 6.52
N LYS A 43 8.70 15.40 6.03
CA LYS A 43 7.24 15.41 5.81
C LYS A 43 6.78 14.30 4.85
N GLN A 44 7.51 14.08 3.77
CA GLN A 44 7.20 13.04 2.78
C GLN A 44 7.47 11.65 3.35
N ALA A 45 8.60 11.47 4.06
CA ALA A 45 8.94 10.21 4.70
C ALA A 45 7.87 9.78 5.72
N THR A 46 7.40 10.71 6.57
CA THR A 46 6.35 10.41 7.56
C THR A 46 5.02 10.00 6.91
N LEU A 47 4.66 10.60 5.78
CA LEU A 47 3.44 10.24 5.05
C LEU A 47 3.53 8.83 4.47
N ASN A 48 4.67 8.49 3.83
CA ASN A 48 4.89 7.16 3.28
C ASN A 48 4.83 6.08 4.36
N VAL A 49 5.48 6.30 5.51
CA VAL A 49 5.44 5.36 6.66
C VAL A 49 4.01 5.17 7.19
N ARG A 50 3.21 6.24 7.26
CA ARG A 50 1.81 6.14 7.73
C ARG A 50 0.93 5.35 6.75
N LEU A 51 1.14 5.52 5.45
CA LEU A 51 0.43 4.76 4.42
C LEU A 51 0.82 3.28 4.44
N GLU A 52 2.11 2.99 4.55
CA GLU A 52 2.64 1.63 4.70
C GLU A 52 2.03 0.91 5.91
N LEU A 53 1.99 1.58 7.07
CA LEU A 53 1.37 1.02 8.27
C LEU A 53 -0.12 0.69 8.07
N LYS A 54 -0.88 1.58 7.39
CA LYS A 54 -2.29 1.32 7.08
C LYS A 54 -2.44 0.12 6.13
N CYS A 55 -1.61 0.02 5.10
CA CYS A 55 -1.63 -1.10 4.16
C CYS A 55 -1.34 -2.44 4.85
N ILE A 56 -0.32 -2.48 5.71
CA ILE A 56 0.03 -3.69 6.49
C ILE A 56 -1.11 -4.06 7.44
N LEU A 57 -1.71 -3.10 8.13
CA LEU A 57 -2.80 -3.36 9.06
C LEU A 57 -4.06 -3.89 8.35
N VAL A 58 -4.39 -3.37 7.16
CA VAL A 58 -5.48 -3.91 6.33
C VAL A 58 -5.15 -5.32 5.82
N PHE A 59 -3.92 -5.56 5.37
CA PHE A 59 -3.48 -6.89 4.94
C PHE A 59 -3.52 -7.91 6.08
N CYS A 60 -2.98 -7.59 7.25
CA CYS A 60 -3.01 -8.44 8.44
C CYS A 60 -4.44 -8.72 8.90
N ARG A 61 -5.31 -7.71 8.92
CA ARG A 61 -6.73 -7.90 9.25
C ARG A 61 -7.44 -8.81 8.24
N ARG A 62 -7.12 -8.67 6.95
CA ARG A 62 -7.67 -9.52 5.88
C ARG A 62 -7.12 -10.95 5.94
N MET A 63 -5.86 -11.13 6.36
CA MET A 63 -5.19 -12.42 6.49
C MET A 63 -5.66 -13.18 7.73
N HIS A 64 -5.87 -12.51 8.86
CA HIS A 64 -6.46 -13.09 10.07
C HIS A 64 -7.89 -13.59 9.82
N TRP A 65 -8.68 -12.89 9.01
CA TRP A 65 -10.01 -13.34 8.60
C TRP A 65 -9.99 -14.50 7.60
N GLN A 66 -8.94 -14.61 6.77
CA GLN A 66 -8.74 -15.72 5.83
C GLN A 66 -8.07 -16.96 6.44
N ALA A 67 -7.86 -16.98 7.76
CA ALA A 67 -7.41 -18.16 8.50
C ALA A 67 -8.56 -18.89 9.25
N PRO A 68 -9.70 -19.27 8.63
CA PRO A 68 -10.51 -20.32 9.20
C PRO A 68 -9.84 -21.67 8.88
N HIS A 69 -9.47 -22.42 9.91
CA HIS A 69 -8.88 -23.78 9.89
C HIS A 69 -7.37 -23.91 9.65
N ARG A 70 -6.59 -23.67 10.70
CA ARG A 70 -5.56 -24.65 11.11
C ARG A 70 -5.74 -24.95 12.60
N ARG A 71 -6.76 -25.75 12.92
CA ARG A 71 -6.74 -26.65 14.08
C ARG A 71 -6.31 -28.01 13.53
N LEU A 72 -5.07 -28.37 13.78
CA LEU A 72 -4.65 -29.76 13.95
C LEU A 72 -4.18 -29.86 15.40
#